data_AF-A0A920MVT0-F1
#
_entry.id   AF-A0A920MVT0-F1
#
_cell.length_a   1.000
_cell.length_b   1.000
_cell.length_c   1.000
_cell.angle_alpha   90.00
_cell.angle_beta   90.00
_cell.angle_gamma   90.00
#
_symmetry.space_group_name_H-M   'P 1'
#
loop_
_entity.id
_entity.type
_entity.pdbx_description
1 polymer ?
#
loop_
_entity_poly.entity_id
_entity_poly.type
_entity_poly.pdbx_seq_one_letter_code
_entity_poly.pdbx_strand_id
1 'polypeptide(L)' 'MNQLFPTDVTSDSPVMSEEIFGPILPVITFENIGQVVKAINNKPKPLGLYIFSSTEKILILY' A
#
# COMPACT_ATOMS: atom_id res chain seq x y z
N MET A 1 -19.04 10.58 -6.92
CA MET A 1 -18.61 10.03 -5.61
C MET A 1 -17.40 9.09 -5.74
N ASN A 2 -16.59 9.21 -6.80
CA ASN A 2 -15.46 8.30 -7.10
C ASN A 2 -14.08 8.87 -6.69
N GLN A 3 -14.02 10.05 -6.06
CA GLN A 3 -12.75 10.67 -5.65
C GLN A 3 -12.20 10.12 -4.32
N LEU A 4 -13.03 9.44 -3.51
CA LEU A 4 -12.62 8.98 -2.17
C LEU A 4 -11.93 7.61 -2.19
N PHE A 5 -12.27 6.74 -3.15
CA PHE A 5 -11.76 5.37 -3.23
C PHE A 5 -11.46 5.00 -4.69
N PRO A 6 -10.30 5.42 -5.24
CA PRO A 6 -9.88 4.98 -6.57
C PRO A 6 -9.53 3.48 -6.52
N THR A 7 -10.22 2.68 -7.34
CA THR A 7 -10.10 1.21 -7.38
C THR A 7 -9.12 0.69 -8.43
N ASP A 8 -8.65 1.54 -9.35
CA ASP A 8 -7.74 1.20 -10.45
C ASP A 8 -6.42 1.98 -10.35
N VAL A 9 -5.80 1.95 -9.16
CA VAL A 9 -4.53 2.65 -8.92
C VAL A 9 -3.36 1.76 -9.34
N THR A 10 -2.55 2.27 -10.26
CA THR A 10 -1.28 1.66 -10.68
C THR A 10 -0.10 2.31 -9.97
N SER A 11 1.07 1.66 -9.97
CA SER A 11 2.29 2.21 -9.34
C SER A 11 2.71 3.57 -9.91
N ASP A 12 2.36 3.84 -11.18
CA ASP A 12 2.66 5.10 -11.87
C ASP A 12 1.59 6.17 -11.66
N SER A 13 0.52 5.87 -10.92
CA SER A 13 -0.54 6.84 -10.65
C SER A 13 -0.02 8.00 -9.81
N PRO A 14 -0.38 9.27 -10.09
CA PRO A 14 0.14 10.44 -9.35
C PRO A 14 -0.07 10.35 -7.83
N VAL A 15 -1.17 9.71 -7.41
CA VAL A 15 -1.51 9.46 -5.99
C VAL A 15 -0.49 8.56 -5.28
N MET A 16 0.33 7.82 -6.02
CA MET A 16 1.35 6.91 -5.51
C MET A 16 2.76 7.52 -5.48
N SER A 17 2.92 8.71 -6.07
CA SER A 17 4.20 9.42 -6.23
C SER A 17 4.54 10.34 -5.05
N GLU A 18 3.54 10.89 -4.36
CA GLU A 18 3.72 11.83 -3.26
C GLU A 18 2.86 11.45 -2.04
N GLU A 19 3.20 11.98 -0.86
CA GLU A 19 2.42 11.77 0.36
C GLU A 19 1.05 12.43 0.25
N ILE A 20 0.00 11.63 0.44
CA ILE A 20 -1.39 12.07 0.27
C ILE A 20 -1.84 12.77 1.55
N PHE A 21 -1.82 14.10 1.58
CA PHE A 21 -2.36 14.92 2.68
C PHE A 21 -3.87 15.20 2.53
N GLY A 22 -4.66 14.22 2.10
CA GLY A 22 -6.10 14.34 1.86
C GLY A 22 -6.87 13.06 2.21
N PRO A 23 -8.22 13.09 2.26
CA PRO A 23 -9.06 11.94 2.63
C PRO A 23 -9.17 10.90 1.50
N ILE A 24 -8.04 10.47 0.95
CA ILE A 24 -7.93 9.52 -0.16
C ILE A 24 -7.20 8.28 0.36
N LEU A 25 -7.82 7.12 0.16
CA LEU A 25 -7.22 5.83 0.52
C LEU A 25 -7.07 4.98 -0.75
N PRO A 26 -5.89 4.99 -1.40
CA PRO A 26 -5.63 4.11 -2.54
C PRO A 26 -5.69 2.65 -2.12
N VAL A 27 -6.38 1.83 -2.90
CA VAL A 27 -6.44 0.38 -2.71
C VAL A 27 -5.73 -0.28 -3.88
N ILE A 28 -4.74 -1.13 -3.57
CA ILE A 28 -3.92 -1.82 -4.55
C ILE A 28 -3.98 -3.31 -4.27
N THR A 29 -4.39 -4.07 -5.28
CA THR A 29 -4.39 -5.53 -5.21
C THR A 29 -3.02 -6.10 -5.58
N PHE A 30 -2.68 -7.24 -4.99
CA PHE A 30 -1.45 -7.95 -5.28
C PHE A 30 -1.72 -9.46 -5.25
N GLU A 31 -0.89 -10.24 -5.93
CA GLU A 31 -1.04 -11.71 -5.99
C GLU A 31 -0.15 -12.43 -4.97
N ASN A 32 1.00 -11.83 -4.63
CA ASN A 32 1.99 -12.43 -3.74
C ASN A 32 2.56 -11.41 -2.76
N ILE A 33 2.64 -11.79 -1.48
CA ILE A 33 3.20 -10.93 -0.41
C ILE A 33 4.63 -10.47 -0.68
N GLY A 34 5.45 -11.28 -1.36
CA GLY A 34 6.82 -10.92 -1.73
C GLY A 34 6.88 -9.73 -2.70
N GLN A 35 5.84 -9.50 -3.51
CA GLN A 35 5.73 -8.29 -4.33
C GLN A 35 5.50 -7.05 -3.45
N VAL A 36 4.62 -7.18 -2.44
CA VAL A 36 4.32 -6.11 -1.48
C VAL A 36 5.55 -5.73 -0.67
N VAL A 37 6.29 -6.71 -0.14
CA VAL A 37 7.51 -6.47 0.64
C VAL A 37 8.55 -5.71 -0.20
N LYS A 38 8.78 -6.14 -1.45
CA LYS A 38 9.69 -5.43 -2.37
C LYS A 38 9.22 -4.00 -2.66
N ALA A 39 7.93 -3.80 -2.90
CA ALA A 39 7.36 -2.49 -3.19
C ALA A 39 7.50 -1.52 -2.01
N ILE A 40 7.27 -1.98 -0.77
CA ILE A 40 7.45 -1.16 0.43
C ILE A 40 8.94 -0.85 0.66
N ASN A 41 9.83 -1.84 0.55
CA ASN A 41 11.26 -1.65 0.79
C ASN A 41 11.96 -0.76 -0.24
N ASN A 42 11.38 -0.61 -1.44
CA ASN A 42 11.87 0.31 -2.47
C ASN A 42 11.45 1.76 -2.23
N LYS A 43 10.64 2.05 -1.21
CA LYS A 43 10.22 3.39 -0.81
C LYS A 43 10.92 3.83 0.49
N PRO A 44 11.00 5.14 0.77
CA PRO A 44 11.44 5.64 2.07
C PRO A 44 10.65 4.99 3.22
N LYS A 45 11.30 4.77 4.37
CA LYS A 45 10.66 4.12 5.52
C LYS A 45 9.42 4.92 5.97
N PRO A 46 8.24 4.30 6.07
CA PRO A 46 7.05 4.97 6.55
C PRO A 46 7.12 5.16 8.06
N LEU A 47 6.31 6.10 8.58
CA LEU A 47 6.16 6.33 10.02
C LEU A 47 5.42 5.19 10.73
N GLY A 48 4.55 4.47 10.02
CA GLY A 48 3.81 3.33 10.55
C GLY A 48 3.37 2.38 9.44
N LEU A 49 3.23 1.09 9.79
CA LEU A 49 2.73 0.04 8.91
C LEU A 49 1.65 -0.74 9.67
N TYR A 50 0.47 -0.88 9.06
CA TYR A 50 -0.64 -1.63 9.64
C TYR A 50 -0.88 -2.89 8.81
N ILE A 51 -0.90 -4.04 9.49
CA ILE A 51 -1.12 -5.34 8.87
C ILE A 51 -2.39 -5.94 9.45
N PHE A 52 -3.37 -6.19 8.59
CA PHE A 52 -4.60 -6.88 8.95
C PHE A 52 -4.55 -8.29 8.36
N SER A 53 -4.46 -9.29 9.23
CA SER A 53 -4.37 -10.70 8.86
C SER A 53 -4.93 -11.56 9.99
N SER A 54 -5.60 -12.66 9.63
CA SER A 54 -5.99 -13.71 10.57
C SER A 54 -4.84 -14.68 10.90
N THR A 55 -3.65 -14.45 10.34
CA THR A 55 -2.48 -15.33 10.49
C THR A 55 -1.23 -14.50 10.82
N GLU A 56 -0.53 -14.89 11.89
CA GLU A 56 0.66 -14.20 12.41
C GLU A 56 1.90 -14.32 11.50
N LYS A 57 1.91 -15.30 10.58
CA LYS A 57 3.04 -15.61 9.70
C LYS A 57 3.50 -14.43 8.83
N ILE A 58 2.64 -13.45 8.59
CA ILE A 58 2.97 -12.25 7.81
C ILE A 58 3.90 -11.32 8.59
N LEU A 59 3.82 -11.28 9.93
CA LEU A 59 4.63 -10.39 10.77
C LEU A 59 6.13 -10.73 10.74
N ILE A 60 6.47 -12.00 10.48
CA ILE A 60 7.86 -12.50 10.52
C ILE A 60 8.65 -12.11 9.25
N LEU A 61 7.98 -11.59 8.22
CA LEU A 61 8.58 -11.30 6.91
C LEU A 61 8.99 -9.83 6.69
N TYR A 62 8.79 -8.96 7.69
CA TYR A 62 9.11 -7.53 7.63
C TYR A 62 10.23 -7.15 8.60
#